data_AF-A0A4V0H9X4-F1
#
_entry.id   AF-A0A4V0H9X4-F1
#
_cell.length_a   1.000
_cell.length_b   1.000
_cell.length_c   1.000
_cell.angle_alpha   90.00
_cell.angle_beta   90.00
_cell.angle_gamma   90.00
#
_symmetry.space_group_name_H-M   'P 1'
#
loop_
_entity.id
_entity.type
_entity.pdbx_description
1 polymer ?
#
loop_
_entity_poly.entity_id
_entity_poly.type
_entity_poly.pdbx_seq_one_letter_code
_entity_poly.pdbx_strand_id
1 'polypeptide(L)'
;MKIVGKEKMETIRQTSALKTMYYTRYFMIRYVVTFFFFTNLYWIIMLYLSKASATVFIPIVLGTFAFFAMWEQFKMYSTKQKKATVTKTFFKTTIAVNACLIVMTLAGQSYILYPFFNTSFTSRMVVTSLLALGILLSFWMLVKISHINTNKDRQYARINRYLASLKPSKHY
;
A
#
# COMPACT_ATOMS: atom_id res chain seq x y z
N MET A 1 14.82 23.10 -39.18
CA MET A 1 15.30 22.11 -38.19
C MET A 1 14.97 22.42 -36.71
N LYS A 2 14.92 23.70 -36.26
CA LYS A 2 14.58 24.07 -34.85
C LYS A 2 13.13 23.75 -34.41
N ILE A 3 12.17 23.69 -35.32
CA ILE A 3 10.73 23.53 -35.01
C ILE A 3 10.40 22.09 -34.58
N VAL A 4 10.99 21.10 -35.26
CA VAL A 4 10.85 19.66 -34.96
C VAL A 4 11.40 19.31 -33.56
N GLY A 5 12.42 20.03 -33.08
CA GLY A 5 12.97 19.83 -31.73
C GLY A 5 12.03 20.31 -30.62
N LYS A 6 11.32 21.43 -30.84
CA LYS A 6 10.36 21.98 -29.86
C LYS A 6 9.12 21.09 -29.72
N GLU A 7 8.56 20.62 -30.83
CA GLU A 7 7.38 19.74 -30.82
C GLU A 7 7.67 18.37 -30.19
N LYS A 8 8.84 17.78 -30.47
CA LYS A 8 9.31 16.57 -29.76
C LYS A 8 9.50 16.82 -28.26
N MET A 9 10.02 17.98 -27.86
CA MET A 9 10.20 18.31 -26.44
C MET A 9 8.85 18.46 -25.72
N GLU A 10 7.86 19.09 -26.36
CA GLU A 10 6.53 19.26 -25.78
C GLU A 10 5.78 17.93 -25.64
N THR A 11 5.86 17.05 -26.63
CA THR A 11 5.25 15.71 -26.56
C THR A 11 5.91 14.83 -25.49
N ILE A 12 7.23 14.91 -25.33
CA ILE A 12 7.94 14.25 -24.22
C ILE A 12 7.49 14.82 -22.86
N ARG A 13 7.33 16.15 -22.75
CA ARG A 13 6.83 16.79 -21.53
C ARG A 13 5.42 16.35 -21.18
N GLN A 14 4.52 16.30 -22.16
CA GLN A 14 3.12 15.88 -21.99
C GLN A 14 3.02 14.41 -21.60
N THR A 15 3.75 13.52 -22.27
CA THR A 15 3.77 12.08 -21.94
C THR A 15 4.38 11.80 -20.56
N SER A 16 5.41 12.54 -20.18
CA SER A 16 6.01 12.46 -18.85
C SER A 16 5.06 12.96 -17.76
N ALA A 17 4.41 14.10 -17.98
CA ALA A 17 3.39 14.62 -17.05
C ALA A 17 2.23 13.63 -16.87
N LEU A 18 1.75 13.01 -17.95
CA LEU A 18 0.69 12.01 -17.91
C LEU A 18 1.11 10.77 -17.11
N LYS A 19 2.32 10.24 -17.34
CA LYS A 19 2.87 9.12 -16.56
C LYS A 19 2.92 9.44 -15.06
N THR A 20 3.39 10.64 -14.71
CA THR A 20 3.44 11.10 -13.32
C THR A 20 2.03 11.16 -12.71
N MET A 21 1.04 11.71 -13.41
CA MET A 21 -0.34 11.76 -12.90
C MET A 21 -0.92 10.37 -12.63
N TYR A 22 -0.69 9.40 -13.53
CA TYR A 22 -1.12 8.01 -13.33
C TYR A 22 -0.41 7.35 -12.15
N TYR A 23 0.90 7.60 -12.00
CA TYR A 23 1.68 7.11 -10.86
C TYR A 23 1.15 7.64 -9.52
N THR A 24 0.80 8.93 -9.47
CA THR A 24 0.28 9.57 -8.25
C THR A 24 -1.02 8.92 -7.75
N ARG A 25 -1.80 8.25 -8.59
CA ARG A 25 -3.03 7.52 -8.17
C ARG A 25 -2.72 6.47 -7.09
N TYR A 26 -1.58 5.79 -7.18
CA TYR A 26 -1.15 4.73 -6.27
C TYR A 26 -0.16 5.18 -5.19
N PHE A 27 0.17 6.48 -5.13
CA PHE A 27 1.17 7.01 -4.22
C PHE A 27 0.89 6.59 -2.78
N MET A 28 -0.29 6.93 -2.25
CA MET A 28 -0.66 6.59 -0.88
C MET A 28 -0.64 5.09 -0.59
N ILE A 29 -1.10 4.27 -1.55
CA ILE A 29 -1.15 2.82 -1.39
C ILE A 29 0.27 2.27 -1.18
N ARG A 30 1.25 2.81 -1.92
CA ARG A 30 2.65 2.45 -1.77
C ARG A 30 3.22 2.77 -0.39
N TYR A 31 3.01 3.98 0.10
CA TYR A 31 3.50 4.36 1.44
C TYR A 31 2.90 3.48 2.53
N VAL A 32 1.61 3.15 2.41
CA VAL A 32 0.96 2.26 3.38
C VAL A 32 1.53 0.84 3.30
N VAL A 33 1.75 0.28 2.11
CA VAL A 33 2.38 -1.05 1.98
C VAL A 33 3.81 -1.04 2.55
N THR A 34 4.59 -0.01 2.23
CA THR A 34 5.96 0.16 2.77
C THR A 34 5.95 0.31 4.30
N PHE A 35 4.99 1.05 4.86
CA PHE A 35 4.80 1.14 6.30
C PHE A 35 4.55 -0.25 6.92
N PHE A 36 3.62 -1.04 6.36
CA PHE A 36 3.38 -2.41 6.84
C PHE A 36 4.61 -3.31 6.69
N PHE A 37 5.39 -3.18 5.61
CA PHE A 37 6.64 -3.92 5.46
C PHE A 37 7.60 -3.62 6.62
N PHE A 38 7.80 -2.35 6.97
CA PHE A 38 8.67 -1.96 8.08
C PHE A 38 8.11 -2.36 9.45
N THR A 39 6.80 -2.31 9.66
CA THR A 39 6.18 -2.82 10.89
C THR A 39 6.42 -4.32 11.06
N ASN A 40 6.28 -5.11 10.00
CA ASN A 40 6.56 -6.54 10.06
C ASN A 40 8.06 -6.82 10.25
N LEU A 41 8.93 -6.06 9.60
CA LEU A 41 10.38 -6.14 9.81
C LEU A 41 10.76 -5.82 11.26
N TYR A 42 10.19 -4.76 11.84
CA TYR A 42 10.39 -4.41 13.25
C TYR A 42 9.94 -5.55 14.17
N TRP A 43 8.80 -6.17 13.89
CA TRP A 43 8.31 -7.30 14.68
C TRP A 43 9.25 -8.51 14.59
N ILE A 44 9.80 -8.83 13.40
CA ILE A 44 10.81 -9.89 13.23
C ILE A 44 12.04 -9.60 14.10
N ILE A 45 12.56 -8.36 14.05
CA ILE A 45 13.73 -7.97 14.82
C ILE A 45 13.46 -8.12 16.32
N MET A 46 12.29 -7.69 16.80
CA MET A 46 11.93 -7.81 18.22
C MET A 46 11.79 -9.26 18.67
N LEU A 47 11.19 -10.14 17.85
CA LEU A 47 11.10 -11.57 18.16
C LEU A 47 12.50 -12.23 18.21
N TYR A 48 13.38 -11.85 17.29
CA TYR A 48 14.76 -12.32 17.28
C TYR A 48 15.51 -11.90 18.56
N LEU A 49 15.39 -10.63 18.97
CA LEU A 49 16.03 -10.11 20.18
C LEU A 49 15.49 -10.77 21.46
N SER A 50 14.20 -11.08 21.51
CA SER A 50 13.57 -11.79 22.63
C SER A 50 13.84 -13.31 22.65
N LYS A 51 14.66 -13.84 21.72
CA LYS A 51 14.92 -15.28 21.54
C LYS A 51 13.65 -16.14 21.38
N ALA A 52 12.56 -15.53 20.94
CA ALA A 52 11.26 -16.18 20.82
C ALA A 52 11.00 -16.51 19.34
N SER A 53 11.20 -17.77 18.98
CA SER A 53 11.17 -18.22 17.58
C SER A 53 9.81 -18.71 17.11
N ALA A 54 8.91 -19.11 18.01
CA ALA A 54 7.69 -19.85 17.67
C ALA A 54 6.72 -19.09 16.74
N THR A 55 6.72 -17.75 16.80
CA THR A 55 5.75 -16.90 16.07
C THR A 55 6.39 -16.12 14.91
N VAL A 56 7.68 -16.29 14.65
CA VAL A 56 8.44 -15.49 13.66
C VAL A 56 7.89 -15.67 12.23
N PHE A 57 7.26 -16.81 11.94
CA PHE A 57 6.68 -17.09 10.63
C PHE A 57 5.61 -16.07 10.20
N ILE A 58 4.76 -15.59 11.13
CA ILE A 58 3.66 -14.67 10.81
C ILE A 58 4.17 -13.37 10.17
N PRO A 59 5.06 -12.59 10.83
CA PRO A 59 5.56 -11.36 10.24
C PRO A 59 6.48 -11.59 9.03
N ILE A 60 7.14 -12.76 8.91
CA ILE A 60 7.90 -13.10 7.69
C ILE A 60 6.97 -13.25 6.49
N VAL A 61 5.86 -14.00 6.63
CA VAL A 61 4.90 -14.16 5.54
C VAL A 61 4.25 -12.83 5.17
N LEU A 62 3.85 -12.02 6.16
CA LEU A 62 3.30 -10.69 5.88
C LEU A 62 4.33 -9.74 5.24
N GLY A 63 5.58 -9.77 5.69
CA GLY A 63 6.67 -8.96 5.13
C GLY A 63 7.01 -9.33 3.69
N THR A 64 7.12 -10.63 3.39
CA THR A 64 7.34 -11.12 2.02
C THR A 64 6.16 -10.81 1.11
N PHE A 65 4.92 -10.91 1.62
CA PHE A 65 3.74 -10.51 0.84
C PHE A 65 3.72 -9.00 0.58
N ALA A 66 4.08 -8.18 1.57
CA ALA A 66 4.23 -6.73 1.37
C ALA A 66 5.29 -6.42 0.29
N PHE A 67 6.40 -7.18 0.25
CA PHE A 67 7.41 -7.06 -0.79
C PHE A 67 6.85 -7.36 -2.19
N PHE A 68 6.08 -8.45 -2.36
CA PHE A 68 5.42 -8.74 -3.63
C PHE A 68 4.40 -7.67 -4.05
N ALA A 69 3.66 -7.09 -3.09
CA ALA A 69 2.77 -5.97 -3.36
C ALA A 69 3.54 -4.71 -3.82
N MET A 70 4.70 -4.41 -3.21
CA MET A 70 5.58 -3.33 -3.67
C MET A 70 6.09 -3.59 -5.10
N TRP A 71 6.45 -4.83 -5.42
CA TRP A 71 6.90 -5.21 -6.77
C TRP A 71 5.80 -5.01 -7.82
N GLU A 72 4.56 -5.42 -7.52
CA GLU A 72 3.39 -5.16 -8.38
C GLU A 72 3.23 -3.65 -8.63
N GLN A 73 3.30 -2.83 -7.59
CA GLN A 73 3.14 -1.38 -7.68
C GLN A 73 4.30 -0.69 -8.41
N PHE A 74 5.51 -1.23 -8.32
CA PHE A 74 6.65 -0.75 -9.09
C PHE A 74 6.42 -0.99 -10.59
N LYS A 75 5.93 -2.17 -10.96
CA LYS A 75 5.58 -2.51 -12.35
C LYS A 75 4.44 -1.65 -12.92
N MET A 76 3.60 -1.06 -12.06
CA MET A 76 2.55 -0.11 -12.43
C MET A 76 3.06 1.30 -12.77
N TYR A 77 4.38 1.53 -12.83
CA TYR A 77 5.00 2.75 -13.39
C TYR A 77 4.83 2.81 -14.92
N SER A 78 3.61 2.63 -15.42
CA SER A 78 3.29 2.67 -16.83
C SER A 78 1.86 3.20 -17.03
N THR A 79 1.61 3.82 -18.18
CA THR A 79 0.28 4.33 -18.56
C THR A 79 -0.76 3.20 -18.70
N LYS A 80 -0.33 1.94 -18.84
CA LYS A 80 -1.22 0.77 -18.82
C LYS A 80 -1.47 0.31 -17.38
N GLN A 81 -2.50 0.87 -16.74
CA GLN A 81 -2.87 0.48 -15.38
C GLN A 81 -3.57 -0.88 -15.38
N LYS A 82 -2.81 -1.94 -15.08
CA LYS A 82 -3.39 -3.23 -14.70
C LYS A 82 -4.07 -3.10 -13.33
N LYS A 83 -5.03 -3.97 -13.03
CA LYS A 83 -5.67 -4.02 -11.71
C LYS A 83 -4.66 -4.48 -10.66
N ALA A 84 -4.65 -3.85 -9.49
CA ALA A 84 -3.72 -4.16 -8.39
C ALA A 84 -4.22 -5.37 -7.58
N THR A 85 -4.13 -6.56 -8.17
CA THR A 85 -4.70 -7.79 -7.60
C THR A 85 -3.88 -8.27 -6.40
N VAL A 86 -2.55 -8.29 -6.51
CA VAL A 86 -1.66 -8.75 -5.42
C VAL A 86 -1.77 -7.82 -4.22
N THR A 87 -1.72 -6.51 -4.46
CA THR A 87 -1.89 -5.48 -3.42
C THR A 87 -3.25 -5.59 -2.72
N LYS A 88 -4.32 -5.87 -3.47
CA LYS A 88 -5.66 -6.06 -2.89
C LYS A 88 -5.70 -7.30 -1.99
N THR A 89 -5.11 -8.41 -2.43
CA THR A 89 -5.04 -9.64 -1.62
C THR A 89 -4.17 -9.44 -0.38
N PHE A 90 -3.08 -8.68 -0.49
CA PHE A 90 -2.25 -8.30 0.66
C PHE A 90 -3.09 -7.60 1.75
N PHE A 91 -3.82 -6.52 1.42
CA PHE A 91 -4.63 -5.82 2.44
C PHE A 91 -5.74 -6.68 3.04
N LYS A 92 -6.37 -7.56 2.26
CA LYS A 92 -7.34 -8.53 2.81
C LYS A 92 -6.68 -9.49 3.80
N THR A 93 -5.49 -9.98 3.47
CA THR A 93 -4.71 -10.89 4.32
C THR A 93 -4.28 -10.18 5.60
N THR A 94 -3.80 -8.94 5.51
CA THR A 94 -3.45 -8.12 6.69
C THR A 94 -4.64 -7.91 7.61
N ILE A 95 -5.83 -7.64 7.08
CA ILE A 95 -7.06 -7.53 7.89
C ILE A 95 -7.35 -8.84 8.62
N ALA A 96 -7.32 -9.96 7.90
CA ALA A 96 -7.59 -11.28 8.48
C ALA A 96 -6.58 -11.63 9.59
N VAL A 97 -5.29 -11.47 9.31
CA VAL A 97 -4.22 -11.77 10.29
C VAL A 97 -4.32 -10.85 11.50
N ASN A 98 -4.51 -9.53 11.32
CA ASN A 98 -4.66 -8.62 12.45
C ASN A 98 -5.90 -8.93 13.29
N ALA A 99 -7.01 -9.34 12.67
CA ALA A 99 -8.21 -9.77 13.40
C ALA A 99 -7.94 -11.03 14.23
N CYS A 100 -7.27 -12.04 13.65
CA CYS A 100 -6.84 -13.23 14.39
C CYS A 100 -5.90 -12.88 15.56
N LEU A 101 -4.94 -11.98 15.34
CA LEU A 101 -4.01 -11.53 16.38
C LEU A 101 -4.71 -10.78 17.52
N ILE A 102 -5.74 -9.98 17.22
CA ILE A 102 -6.59 -9.36 18.25
C ILE A 102 -7.26 -10.43 19.10
N VAL A 103 -7.90 -11.42 18.48
CA VAL A 103 -8.58 -12.51 19.20
C VAL A 103 -7.60 -13.26 20.10
N MET A 104 -6.41 -13.62 19.59
CA MET A 104 -5.39 -14.31 20.39
C MET A 104 -4.84 -13.44 21.53
N THR A 105 -4.69 -12.13 21.30
CA THR A 105 -4.25 -11.17 22.34
C THR A 105 -5.26 -11.08 23.47
N LEU A 106 -6.56 -11.00 23.14
CA LEU A 106 -7.64 -10.96 24.12
C LEU A 106 -7.82 -12.30 24.85
N ALA A 107 -7.53 -13.42 24.19
CA ALA A 107 -7.50 -14.76 24.78
C ALA A 107 -6.29 -15.02 25.69
N GLY A 108 -5.42 -14.02 25.91
CA GLY A 108 -4.28 -14.11 26.82
C GLY A 108 -2.99 -14.69 26.23
N GLN A 109 -2.94 -14.93 24.92
CA GLN A 109 -1.77 -15.49 24.23
C GLN A 109 -0.70 -14.44 23.87
N SER A 110 -0.78 -13.23 24.45
CA SER A 110 0.15 -12.13 24.17
C SER A 110 1.61 -12.48 24.47
N TYR A 111 1.88 -13.36 25.44
CA TYR A 111 3.25 -13.75 25.80
C TYR A 111 3.95 -14.54 24.68
N ILE A 112 3.20 -15.33 23.89
CA ILE A 112 3.73 -16.11 22.76
C ILE A 112 3.96 -15.20 21.54
N LEU A 113 3.00 -14.31 21.30
CA LEU A 113 2.97 -13.47 20.10
C LEU A 113 3.94 -12.28 20.22
N TYR A 114 4.02 -11.70 21.42
CA TYR A 114 4.76 -10.47 21.70
C TYR A 114 5.51 -10.55 23.05
N PRO A 115 6.48 -11.47 23.20
CA PRO A 115 7.22 -11.68 24.46
C PRO A 115 8.06 -10.49 24.92
N PHE A 116 8.25 -9.49 24.06
CA PHE A 116 8.91 -8.22 24.35
C PHE A 116 8.00 -7.20 25.04
N PHE A 117 6.68 -7.42 25.06
CA PHE A 117 5.75 -6.57 25.82
C PHE A 117 5.46 -7.17 27.21
N ASN A 118 5.26 -6.29 28.19
CA ASN A 118 4.80 -6.68 29.51
C ASN A 118 3.41 -7.36 29.42
N THR A 119 3.12 -8.34 30.28
CA THR A 119 1.84 -9.06 30.31
C THR A 119 0.69 -8.24 30.90
N SER A 120 0.95 -6.98 31.29
CA SER A 120 -0.02 -6.03 31.84
C SER A 120 -1.24 -5.80 30.94
N PHE A 121 -2.37 -5.48 31.56
CA PHE A 121 -3.61 -5.14 30.85
C PHE A 121 -3.40 -3.95 29.89
N THR A 122 -2.67 -2.93 30.34
CA THR A 122 -2.35 -1.74 29.53
C THR A 122 -1.61 -2.11 28.24
N SER A 123 -0.59 -2.98 28.32
CA SER A 123 0.16 -3.43 27.14
C SER A 123 -0.74 -4.17 26.13
N ARG A 124 -1.68 -5.00 26.61
CA ARG A 124 -2.64 -5.69 25.73
C ARG A 124 -3.57 -4.71 25.02
N MET A 125 -4.04 -3.67 25.71
CA MET A 125 -4.88 -2.63 25.11
C MET A 125 -4.13 -1.81 24.05
N VAL A 126 -2.86 -1.50 24.30
CA VAL A 126 -2.00 -0.80 23.33
C VAL A 126 -1.81 -1.65 22.07
N VAL A 127 -1.44 -2.93 22.22
CA VAL A 127 -1.27 -3.85 21.07
C VAL A 127 -2.57 -4.02 20.29
N THR A 128 -3.69 -4.22 20.99
CA THR A 128 -5.02 -4.35 20.36
C THR A 128 -5.38 -3.10 19.56
N SER A 129 -5.11 -1.91 20.11
CA SER A 129 -5.36 -0.64 19.44
C SER A 129 -4.50 -0.48 18.18
N LEU A 130 -3.23 -0.86 18.23
CA LEU A 130 -2.33 -0.84 17.06
C LEU A 130 -2.81 -1.81 15.96
N LEU A 131 -3.24 -3.02 16.32
CA LEU A 131 -3.79 -3.99 15.38
C LEU A 131 -5.09 -3.47 14.73
N ALA A 132 -5.97 -2.86 15.52
CA ALA A 132 -7.21 -2.26 15.04
C ALA A 132 -6.95 -1.10 14.07
N LEU A 133 -5.99 -0.22 14.37
CA LEU A 133 -5.53 0.82 13.44
C LEU A 133 -5.00 0.22 12.14
N GLY A 134 -4.25 -0.89 12.21
CA GLY A 134 -3.80 -1.63 11.02
C GLY A 134 -4.95 -2.16 10.16
N ILE A 135 -6.03 -2.65 10.79
CA ILE A 135 -7.25 -3.09 10.09
C ILE A 135 -7.93 -1.91 9.41
N LEU A 136 -8.15 -0.81 10.12
CA LEU A 136 -8.79 0.40 9.60
C LEU A 136 -8.02 0.95 8.39
N LEU A 137 -6.70 1.05 8.50
CA LEU A 137 -5.84 1.52 7.43
C LEU A 137 -5.91 0.61 6.20
N SER A 138 -5.88 -0.71 6.41
CA SER A 138 -5.99 -1.71 5.34
C SER A 138 -7.36 -1.67 4.65
N PHE A 139 -8.44 -1.52 5.42
CA PHE A 139 -9.79 -1.39 4.89
C PHE A 139 -9.93 -0.13 4.03
N TRP A 140 -9.42 1.00 4.53
CA TRP A 140 -9.43 2.25 3.78
C TRP A 140 -8.63 2.15 2.46
N MET A 141 -7.51 1.42 2.46
CA MET A 141 -6.75 1.15 1.23
C MET A 141 -7.53 0.25 0.25
N LEU A 142 -8.30 -0.73 0.72
CA LEU A 142 -9.17 -1.53 -0.16
C LEU A 142 -10.24 -0.68 -0.84
N VAL A 143 -10.88 0.24 -0.11
CA VAL A 143 -11.83 1.21 -0.68
C VAL A 143 -11.13 2.06 -1.74
N LYS A 144 -9.95 2.59 -1.43
CA LYS A 144 -9.16 3.39 -2.37
C LYS A 144 -8.80 2.62 -3.65
N ILE A 145 -8.35 1.37 -3.53
CA ILE A 145 -8.07 0.49 -4.68
C ILE A 145 -9.33 0.25 -5.52
N SER A 146 -10.49 0.06 -4.88
CA SER A 146 -11.77 -0.09 -5.58
C SER A 146 -12.15 1.16 -6.38
N HIS A 147 -11.99 2.34 -5.79
CA HIS A 147 -12.23 3.62 -6.49
C HIS A 147 -11.29 3.81 -7.68
N ILE A 148 -10.01 3.46 -7.54
CA ILE A 148 -9.04 3.54 -8.64
C ILE A 148 -9.41 2.56 -9.77
N ASN A 149 -9.76 1.32 -9.44
CA ASN A 149 -10.14 0.30 -10.44
C ASN A 149 -11.44 0.65 -11.19
N THR A 150 -12.36 1.37 -10.54
CA THR A 150 -13.61 1.86 -11.15
C THR A 150 -13.47 3.25 -11.75
N ASN A 151 -12.26 3.85 -11.73
CA ASN A 151 -11.98 5.20 -12.22
C ASN A 151 -12.85 6.30 -11.57
N LYS A 152 -13.29 6.08 -10.34
CA LYS A 152 -14.08 7.05 -9.54
C LYS A 152 -13.22 7.93 -8.64
N ASP A 153 -11.90 7.84 -8.73
CA ASP A 153 -10.99 8.66 -7.93
C ASP A 153 -10.81 10.08 -8.49
N ARG A 154 -10.54 11.03 -7.58
CA ARG A 154 -10.33 12.45 -7.93
C ARG A 154 -9.16 12.65 -8.91
N GLN A 155 -8.13 11.80 -8.86
CA GLN A 155 -6.97 11.90 -9.74
C GLN A 155 -7.33 11.51 -11.18
N TYR A 156 -8.18 10.50 -11.37
CA TYR A 156 -8.71 10.16 -12.69
C TYR A 156 -9.48 11.33 -13.33
N ALA A 157 -10.33 12.02 -12.56
CA ALA A 157 -11.02 13.22 -13.07
C ALA A 157 -10.05 14.33 -13.50
N ARG A 158 -8.93 14.51 -12.77
CA ARG A 158 -7.86 15.46 -13.12
C ARG A 158 -7.15 15.06 -14.41
N ILE A 159 -6.86 13.77 -14.59
CA ILE A 159 -6.27 13.23 -15.82
C ILE A 159 -7.17 13.49 -17.03
N ASN A 160 -8.48 13.27 -16.89
CA ASN A 160 -9.43 13.52 -17.99
C ASN A 160 -9.50 15.00 -18.38
N ARG A 161 -9.46 15.93 -17.41
CA ARG A 161 -9.39 17.38 -17.70
C ARG A 161 -8.10 17.75 -18.41
N TYR A 162 -6.97 17.17 -18.00
CA TYR A 162 -5.69 17.36 -18.68
C TYR A 162 -5.75 16.86 -20.13
N LEU A 163 -6.27 15.66 -20.37
CA LEU A 163 -6.46 15.12 -21.72
C LEU A 163 -7.43 15.96 -22.57
N ALA A 164 -8.49 16.48 -21.97
CA ALA A 164 -9.43 17.37 -22.65
C ALA A 164 -8.78 18.71 -23.02
N SER A 165 -7.89 19.26 -22.18
CA SER A 165 -7.13 20.48 -22.47
C SER A 165 -6.05 20.31 -23.56
N LEU A 166 -5.67 19.07 -23.86
CA LEU A 166 -4.75 18.75 -24.97
C LEU A 166 -5.47 18.55 -26.31
N LYS A 167 -6.78 18.28 -26.30
CA LYS A 167 -7.62 18.14 -27.50
C LYS A 167 -8.05 19.43 -28.23
N PRO A 168 -8.03 20.68 -27.70
CA PRO A 168 -8.65 21.82 -28.40
C PRO A 168 -7.89 22.35 -29.61
N SER A 169 -6.71 21.83 -29.97
CA SER A 169 -5.90 22.41 -31.06
C SER A 169 -6.18 21.84 -32.47
N LYS A 170 -7.33 21.19 -32.69
CA LYS A 170 -7.72 20.61 -34.00
C LYS A 170 -8.93 21.27 -34.67
N HIS A 171 -9.24 22.52 -34.32
CA HIS A 171 -10.14 23.35 -35.11
C HIS A 171 -9.32 24.42 -35.85
N TYR A 172 -8.84 24.05 -37.03
CA TYR A 172 -8.64 24.96 -38.16
C TYR A 172 -9.63 24.55 -39.24
#